data_AF-A0A0V0QFK7-F1
#
_entry.id   AF-A0A0V0QFK7-F1
#
_cell.length_a   1.000
_cell.length_b   1.000
_cell.length_c   1.000
_cell.angle_alpha   90.00
_cell.angle_beta   90.00
_cell.angle_gamma   90.00
#
_symmetry.space_group_name_H-M   'P 1'
#
loop_
_entity.id
_entity.type
_entity.pdbx_description
1 polymer ?
#
loop_
_entity_poly.entity_id
_entity_poly.type
_entity_poly.pdbx_seq_one_letter_code
_entity_poly.pdbx_strand_id
1 'polypeptide(L)'
;MKTEKNLFQTIFQIPHILNLLFFILVLNSQEKQLTFILACTYSCIEFLFTYGHTTIEQWFVNLNGIPIFILWPLQYIQNLEVGGKLYVQSENFVWIFVILMFPILIWILEIFEGIWLEIWNNGQNPAWFYISYDARFGGKIKLGYFFHWLLMGTGYFGLFYLVQ
;
A
#
# COMPACT_ATOMS: atom_id res chain seq x y z
N MET A 1 -34.95 5.05 -9.26
CA MET A 1 -34.46 5.25 -7.87
C MET A 1 -34.21 3.97 -7.06
N LYS A 2 -35.00 2.87 -7.16
CA LYS A 2 -34.68 1.62 -6.42
C LYS A 2 -33.49 0.83 -6.98
N THR A 3 -33.21 0.96 -8.28
CA THR A 3 -32.14 0.23 -8.98
C THR A 3 -30.72 0.74 -8.67
N GLU A 4 -30.54 2.05 -8.44
CA GLU A 4 -29.23 2.64 -8.12
C GLU A 4 -28.75 2.28 -6.72
N LYS A 5 -29.68 2.14 -5.75
CA LYS A 5 -29.35 1.69 -4.39
C LYS A 5 -28.80 0.25 -4.37
N ASN A 6 -29.32 -0.63 -5.22
CA ASN A 6 -28.80 -2.00 -5.33
C ASN A 6 -27.42 -2.04 -5.99
N LEU A 7 -27.15 -1.20 -7.00
CA LEU A 7 -25.82 -1.15 -7.61
C LEU A 7 -24.76 -0.65 -6.62
N PHE A 8 -25.07 0.42 -5.88
CA PHE A 8 -24.20 0.92 -4.82
C PHE A 8 -23.98 -0.12 -3.73
N GLN A 9 -25.02 -0.78 -3.21
CA GLN A 9 -24.85 -1.81 -2.19
C GLN A 9 -24.01 -3.02 -2.67
N THR A 10 -24.19 -3.44 -3.92
CA THR A 10 -23.38 -4.52 -4.51
C THR A 10 -21.93 -4.07 -4.71
N ILE A 11 -21.68 -2.84 -5.19
CA ILE A 11 -20.34 -2.26 -5.28
C ILE A 11 -19.68 -2.15 -3.90
N PHE A 12 -20.43 -1.91 -2.84
CA PHE A 12 -19.91 -1.82 -1.47
C PHE A 12 -19.65 -3.20 -0.84
N GLN A 13 -20.29 -4.28 -1.31
CA GLN A 13 -19.99 -5.65 -0.87
C GLN A 13 -18.81 -6.28 -1.61
N ILE A 14 -18.51 -5.83 -2.83
CA ILE A 14 -17.36 -6.29 -3.64
C ILE A 14 -16.03 -6.11 -2.88
N PRO A 15 -15.72 -4.98 -2.23
CA PRO A 15 -14.53 -4.79 -1.41
C PRO A 15 -14.43 -5.80 -0.27
N HIS A 16 -15.52 -6.12 0.43
CA HIS A 16 -15.48 -7.08 1.54
C HIS A 16 -15.22 -8.51 1.05
N ILE A 17 -15.80 -8.90 -0.09
CA ILE A 17 -15.59 -10.22 -0.70
C ILE A 17 -14.19 -10.33 -1.31
N LEU A 18 -13.71 -9.26 -1.96
CA LEU A 18 -12.34 -9.18 -2.47
C LEU A 18 -11.33 -9.17 -1.33
N ASN A 19 -11.57 -8.44 -0.25
CA ASN A 19 -10.73 -8.43 0.94
C ASN A 19 -10.67 -9.82 1.57
N LEU A 20 -11.79 -10.54 1.65
CA LEU A 20 -11.82 -11.91 2.20
C LEU A 20 -11.08 -12.91 1.31
N LEU A 21 -11.30 -12.88 -0.01
CA LEU A 21 -10.57 -13.72 -0.97
C LEU A 21 -9.07 -13.38 -0.99
N PHE A 22 -8.73 -12.11 -0.88
CA PHE A 22 -7.36 -11.64 -0.79
C PHE A 22 -6.70 -12.07 0.51
N PHE A 23 -7.40 -11.98 1.65
CA PHE A 23 -6.96 -12.53 2.94
C PHE A 23 -6.65 -14.03 2.83
N ILE A 24 -7.53 -14.80 2.18
CA ILE A 24 -7.36 -16.25 1.99
C ILE A 24 -6.17 -16.55 1.06
N LEU A 25 -5.94 -15.74 0.03
CA LEU A 25 -4.81 -15.89 -0.90
C LEU A 25 -3.48 -15.40 -0.33
N VAL A 26 -3.51 -14.46 0.61
CA VAL A 26 -2.35 -13.91 1.34
C VAL A 26 -1.93 -14.82 2.50
N LEU A 27 -2.78 -15.68 3.06
CA LEU A 27 -2.34 -16.53 4.19
C LEU A 27 -1.73 -17.88 3.80
N ASN A 28 -1.57 -18.17 2.50
CA ASN A 28 -1.15 -19.49 2.02
C ASN A 28 0.37 -19.74 2.06
N SER A 29 1.19 -18.73 2.35
CA SER A 29 2.63 -18.89 2.56
C SER A 29 3.14 -18.02 3.71
N GLN A 30 4.23 -18.45 4.36
CA GLN A 30 4.84 -17.74 5.48
C GLN A 30 5.25 -16.30 5.10
N GLU A 31 5.77 -16.11 3.89
CA GLU A 31 6.16 -14.79 3.35
C GLU A 31 4.98 -13.82 3.27
N LYS A 32 3.83 -14.32 2.84
CA LYS A 32 2.62 -13.52 2.70
C LYS A 32 1.95 -13.26 4.07
N GLN A 33 2.10 -14.16 5.05
CA GLN A 33 1.71 -13.91 6.43
C GLN A 33 2.57 -12.80 7.07
N LEU A 34 3.89 -12.82 6.85
CA LEU A 34 4.78 -11.76 7.34
C LEU A 34 4.46 -10.41 6.69
N THR A 35 4.25 -10.41 5.38
CA THR A 35 3.75 -9.30 4.56
C THR A 35 2.48 -8.68 5.18
N PHE A 36 1.51 -9.52 5.54
CA PHE A 36 0.28 -9.07 6.19
C PHE A 36 0.52 -8.45 7.58
N ILE A 37 1.38 -9.08 8.40
CA ILE A 37 1.75 -8.54 9.71
C ILE A 37 2.44 -7.18 9.58
N LEU A 38 3.31 -7.01 8.59
CA LEU A 38 4.00 -5.74 8.31
C LEU A 38 3.01 -4.67 7.84
N ALA A 39 2.06 -5.01 6.97
CA ALA A 39 0.98 -4.11 6.55
C ALA A 39 0.11 -3.67 7.73
N CYS A 40 -0.28 -4.60 8.60
CA CYS A 40 -1.02 -4.30 9.83
C CYS A 40 -0.21 -3.41 10.77
N THR A 41 1.08 -3.70 10.94
CA THR A 41 1.98 -2.92 11.81
C THR A 41 2.13 -1.50 11.29
N TYR A 42 2.38 -1.33 9.98
CA TYR A 42 2.43 -0.02 9.32
C TYR A 42 1.12 0.75 9.54
N SER A 43 -0.02 0.11 9.26
CA SER A 43 -1.33 0.75 9.37
C SER A 43 -1.62 1.18 10.81
N CYS A 44 -1.23 0.38 11.80
CA CYS A 44 -1.35 0.72 13.22
C CYS A 44 -0.41 1.87 13.61
N ILE A 45 0.83 1.87 13.14
CA ILE A 45 1.79 2.97 13.35
C ILE A 45 1.20 4.25 12.77
N GLU A 46 0.75 4.23 11.52
CA GLU A 46 0.13 5.39 10.88
C GLU A 46 -1.08 5.89 11.67
N PHE A 47 -1.99 4.99 12.08
CA PHE A 47 -3.16 5.33 12.90
C PHE A 47 -2.78 6.04 14.21
N LEU A 48 -1.71 5.60 14.87
CA LEU A 48 -1.22 6.20 16.11
C LEU A 48 -0.50 7.54 15.87
N PHE A 49 0.33 7.64 14.83
CA PHE A 49 1.09 8.84 14.50
C PHE A 49 0.22 9.96 13.93
N THR A 50 -0.88 9.61 13.28
CA THR A 50 -1.85 10.59 12.77
C THR A 50 -2.88 10.98 13.83
N TYR A 51 -2.70 10.62 15.12
CA TYR A 51 -3.63 10.95 16.21
C TYR A 51 -5.09 10.54 15.91
N GLY A 52 -5.31 9.43 15.20
CA GLY A 52 -6.64 8.97 14.82
C GLY A 52 -7.27 9.70 13.62
N HIS A 53 -6.49 10.45 12.84
CA HIS A 53 -6.94 10.95 11.53
C HIS A 53 -7.07 9.84 10.49
N THR A 54 -6.41 8.70 10.70
CA THR A 54 -6.63 7.49 9.89
C THR A 54 -8.03 6.94 10.15
N THR A 55 -8.93 7.05 9.17
CA THR A 55 -10.28 6.50 9.30
C THR A 55 -10.27 4.98 9.18
N ILE A 56 -11.35 4.31 9.59
CA ILE A 56 -11.49 2.85 9.46
C ILE A 56 -11.40 2.43 7.99
N GLU A 57 -11.95 3.24 7.10
CA GLU A 57 -11.86 3.04 5.65
C GLU A 57 -10.41 3.11 5.18
N GLN A 58 -9.63 4.09 5.63
CA GLN A 58 -8.20 4.16 5.30
C GLN A 58 -7.45 2.96 5.86
N TRP A 59 -7.74 2.54 7.10
CA TRP A 59 -7.13 1.34 7.67
C TRP A 59 -7.38 0.09 6.81
N PHE A 60 -8.61 -0.07 6.30
CA PHE A 60 -8.92 -1.15 5.36
C PHE A 60 -8.19 -1.01 4.03
N VAL A 61 -8.09 0.20 3.46
CA VAL A 61 -7.37 0.38 2.20
C VAL A 61 -5.88 0.08 2.38
N ASN A 62 -5.25 0.54 3.46
CA ASN A 62 -3.85 0.22 3.76
C ASN A 62 -3.63 -1.30 3.90
N LEU A 63 -4.49 -1.98 4.65
CA LEU A 63 -4.38 -3.43 4.91
C LEU A 63 -4.45 -4.27 3.62
N ASN A 64 -5.18 -3.82 2.61
CA ASN A 64 -5.29 -4.50 1.31
C ASN A 64 -4.34 -3.94 0.25
N GLY A 65 -4.08 -2.64 0.32
CA GLY A 65 -3.27 -1.89 -0.63
C GLY A 65 -1.79 -2.14 -0.44
N ILE A 66 -1.28 -2.25 0.80
CA ILE A 66 0.14 -2.51 1.04
C ILE A 66 0.59 -3.83 0.40
N PRO A 67 -0.09 -4.97 0.58
CA PRO A 67 0.29 -6.19 -0.11
C PRO A 67 0.27 -6.07 -1.64
N ILE A 68 -0.68 -5.33 -2.23
CA ILE A 68 -0.86 -5.20 -3.68
C ILE A 68 0.12 -4.21 -4.30
N PHE A 69 0.23 -3.02 -3.73
CA PHE A 69 0.96 -1.89 -4.32
C PHE A 69 2.41 -1.85 -3.87
N ILE A 70 2.74 -2.48 -2.74
CA ILE A 70 4.11 -2.50 -2.23
C ILE A 70 4.67 -3.91 -2.38
N LEU A 71 4.07 -4.88 -1.70
CA LEU A 71 4.76 -6.16 -1.45
C LEU A 71 4.83 -7.05 -2.69
N TRP A 72 3.73 -7.15 -3.45
CA TRP A 72 3.71 -7.94 -4.68
C TRP A 72 4.64 -7.39 -5.76
N PRO A 73 4.66 -6.07 -6.09
CA PRO A 73 5.64 -5.51 -7.01
C PRO A 73 7.08 -5.78 -6.59
N LEU A 74 7.39 -5.64 -5.29
CA LEU A 74 8.75 -5.90 -4.79
C LEU A 74 9.16 -7.38 -4.95
N GLN A 75 8.27 -8.32 -4.63
CA GLN A 75 8.50 -9.75 -4.86
C GLN A 75 8.61 -10.09 -6.35
N TYR A 76 7.80 -9.46 -7.19
CA TYR A 76 7.85 -9.67 -8.64
C TYR A 76 9.17 -9.17 -9.23
N ILE A 77 9.65 -8.00 -8.79
CA ILE A 77 10.93 -7.43 -9.20
C ILE A 77 12.10 -8.34 -8.78
N GLN A 78 12.05 -8.92 -7.58
CA GLN A 78 13.07 -9.87 -7.10
C GLN A 78 13.16 -11.12 -7.99
N ASN A 79 12.03 -11.57 -8.53
CA ASN A 79 11.93 -12.77 -9.35
C ASN A 79 11.87 -12.48 -10.86
N LEU A 80 12.25 -11.26 -11.28
CA LEU A 80 12.11 -10.85 -12.67
C LEU A 80 13.19 -11.50 -13.56
N GLU A 81 12.76 -12.48 -14.36
CA GLU A 81 13.56 -13.11 -15.40
C GLU A 81 13.21 -12.51 -16.78
N VAL A 82 14.22 -12.08 -17.53
CA VAL A 82 14.05 -11.59 -18.91
C VAL A 82 14.94 -12.41 -19.83
N GLY A 83 14.33 -13.20 -20.72
CA GLY A 83 15.06 -14.03 -21.68
C GLY A 83 15.76 -15.25 -21.05
N GLY A 84 15.18 -15.84 -20.00
CA GLY A 84 15.74 -17.02 -19.32
C GLY A 84 16.98 -16.74 -18.46
N LYS A 85 17.27 -15.45 -18.20
CA LYS A 85 18.28 -15.00 -17.24
C LYS A 85 17.59 -14.10 -16.22
N LEU A 86 17.83 -14.33 -14.93
CA LEU A 86 17.47 -13.37 -13.90
C LEU A 86 18.11 -12.03 -14.27
N TYR A 87 17.28 -11.01 -14.51
CA TYR A 87 17.77 -9.72 -15.02
C TYR A 87 18.57 -8.97 -13.98
N VAL A 88 18.33 -9.30 -12.71
CA VAL A 88 19.06 -8.72 -11.58
C VAL A 88 19.94 -9.79 -10.94
N GLN A 89 21.12 -9.99 -11.52
CA GLN A 89 22.05 -11.03 -11.07
C GLN A 89 22.82 -10.69 -9.79
N SER A 90 22.88 -9.41 -9.41
CA SER A 90 23.44 -9.02 -8.12
C SER A 90 22.31 -8.69 -7.16
N GLU A 91 22.21 -9.44 -6.07
CA GLU A 91 21.28 -9.18 -4.97
C GLU A 91 21.29 -7.68 -4.60
N ASN A 92 22.48 -7.08 -4.49
CA ASN A 92 22.70 -5.66 -4.21
C ASN A 92 21.96 -4.67 -5.12
N PHE A 93 21.84 -4.96 -6.42
CA PHE A 93 21.14 -4.07 -7.34
C PHE A 93 19.62 -4.18 -7.17
N VAL A 94 19.08 -5.39 -6.92
CA VAL A 94 17.66 -5.56 -6.60
C VAL A 94 17.34 -4.69 -5.40
N TRP A 95 18.20 -4.74 -4.39
CA TRP A 95 17.97 -4.08 -3.11
C TRP A 95 17.90 -2.56 -3.25
N ILE A 96 18.88 -1.96 -3.93
CA ILE A 96 18.89 -0.51 -4.18
C ILE A 96 17.65 -0.11 -4.97
N PHE A 97 17.29 -0.88 -6.00
CA PHE A 97 16.11 -0.60 -6.80
C PHE A 97 14.81 -0.69 -5.97
N VAL A 98 14.65 -1.72 -5.14
CA VAL A 98 13.52 -1.89 -4.22
C VAL A 98 13.40 -0.71 -3.27
N ILE A 99 14.50 -0.31 -2.62
CA ILE A 99 14.52 0.83 -1.69
C ILE A 99 14.13 2.12 -2.43
N LEU A 100 14.68 2.36 -3.63
CA LEU A 100 14.39 3.55 -4.43
C LEU A 100 12.97 3.58 -5.00
N MET A 101 12.37 2.41 -5.27
CA MET A 101 10.99 2.30 -5.72
C MET A 101 9.98 2.44 -4.58
N PHE A 102 10.37 2.16 -3.33
CA PHE A 102 9.46 2.20 -2.19
C PHE A 102 8.68 3.52 -2.04
N PRO A 103 9.30 4.72 -2.14
CA PRO A 103 8.55 5.99 -2.08
C PRO A 103 7.50 6.13 -3.19
N ILE A 104 7.79 5.63 -4.39
CA ILE A 104 6.87 5.70 -5.53
C ILE A 104 5.67 4.78 -5.29
N LEU A 105 5.92 3.58 -4.76
CA LEU A 105 4.86 2.62 -4.43
C LEU A 105 3.95 3.16 -3.32
N ILE A 106 4.52 3.83 -2.30
CA ILE A 106 3.75 4.52 -1.25
C ILE A 106 2.92 5.66 -1.84
N TRP A 107 3.47 6.50 -2.72
CA TRP A 107 2.68 7.56 -3.35
C TRP A 107 1.54 7.02 -4.21
N ILE A 108 1.74 5.91 -4.92
CA ILE A 108 0.65 5.24 -5.67
C ILE A 108 -0.44 4.78 -4.70
N LEU A 109 -0.06 4.19 -3.57
CA LEU A 109 -0.98 3.78 -2.51
C LEU A 109 -1.75 4.99 -1.95
N GLU A 110 -1.07 6.07 -1.55
CA GLU A 110 -1.70 7.29 -1.02
C GLU A 110 -2.67 7.93 -2.04
N ILE A 111 -2.34 7.92 -3.34
CA ILE A 111 -3.24 8.39 -4.39
C ILE A 111 -4.49 7.51 -4.47
N PHE A 112 -4.29 6.19 -4.47
CA PHE A 112 -5.40 5.23 -4.52
C PHE A 112 -6.30 5.38 -3.30
N GLU A 113 -5.73 5.51 -2.10
CA GLU A 113 -6.46 5.74 -0.86
C GLU A 113 -7.26 7.03 -0.90
N GLY A 114 -6.65 8.14 -1.33
CA GLY A 114 -7.35 9.41 -1.44
C GLY A 114 -8.54 9.33 -2.41
N ILE A 115 -8.38 8.66 -3.55
CA ILE A 115 -9.49 8.44 -4.51
C ILE A 115 -10.56 7.55 -3.89
N TRP A 116 -10.16 6.47 -3.21
CA TRP A 116 -11.08 5.54 -2.57
C TRP A 116 -11.92 6.22 -1.50
N LEU A 117 -11.28 7.00 -0.63
CA LEU A 117 -11.94 7.77 0.41
C LEU A 117 -12.90 8.81 -0.16
N GLU A 118 -12.52 9.50 -1.24
CA GLU A 118 -13.40 10.43 -1.95
C GLU A 118 -14.64 9.72 -2.50
N ILE A 119 -14.51 8.54 -3.09
CA ILE A 119 -15.66 7.76 -3.58
C ILE A 119 -16.64 7.43 -2.44
N TRP A 120 -16.10 7.04 -1.28
CA TRP A 120 -16.91 6.64 -0.12
C TRP A 120 -17.54 7.83 0.62
N ASN A 121 -16.90 8.99 0.60
CA ASN A 121 -17.30 10.17 1.36
C ASN A 121 -17.78 11.32 0.46
N ASN A 122 -18.47 11.01 -0.64
CA ASN A 122 -19.09 11.98 -1.54
C ASN A 122 -18.13 13.08 -2.04
N GLY A 123 -16.92 12.69 -2.42
CA GLY A 123 -15.87 13.55 -2.96
C GLY A 123 -14.97 14.20 -1.91
N GLN A 124 -15.12 13.86 -0.62
CA GLN A 124 -14.27 14.37 0.45
C GLN A 124 -13.23 13.33 0.86
N ASN A 125 -11.98 13.75 1.12
CA ASN A 125 -10.99 12.91 1.80
C ASN A 125 -10.96 13.32 3.29
N PRO A 126 -11.56 12.53 4.21
CA PRO A 126 -11.61 12.87 5.62
C PRO A 126 -10.30 12.62 6.36
N ALA A 127 -9.35 11.91 5.75
CA ALA A 127 -8.23 11.33 6.48
C ALA A 127 -6.98 12.23 6.46
N TRP A 128 -6.56 12.74 5.31
CA TRP A 128 -5.50 13.74 5.24
C TRP A 128 -5.60 14.59 3.97
N PHE A 129 -5.04 15.79 4.07
CA PHE A 129 -4.89 16.69 2.95
C PHE A 129 -3.63 17.54 3.13
N TYR A 130 -2.66 17.37 2.25
CA TYR A 130 -1.41 18.15 2.29
C TYR A 130 -1.61 19.52 1.63
N ILE A 131 -1.35 20.59 2.38
CA ILE A 131 -1.51 21.99 1.95
C ILE A 131 -0.16 22.64 1.56
N SER A 132 0.95 21.91 1.63
CA SER A 132 2.30 22.45 1.39
C SER A 132 2.62 22.61 -0.10
N TYR A 133 3.63 23.43 -0.42
CA TYR A 133 4.08 23.70 -1.80
C TYR A 133 4.48 22.44 -2.59
N ASP A 134 4.96 21.43 -1.90
CA ASP A 134 5.40 20.14 -2.45
C ASP A 134 4.28 19.09 -2.46
N ALA A 135 3.05 19.46 -2.11
CA ALA A 135 1.89 18.59 -2.25
C ALA A 135 1.50 18.42 -3.73
N ARG A 136 1.11 17.22 -4.13
CA ARG A 136 0.70 16.88 -5.50
C ARG A 136 -0.56 16.03 -5.51
N PHE A 137 -1.15 15.83 -6.70
CA PHE A 137 -2.36 15.03 -6.90
C PHE A 137 -3.55 15.47 -6.03
N GLY A 138 -3.77 16.78 -5.94
CA GLY A 138 -4.84 17.34 -5.12
C GLY A 138 -4.59 17.15 -3.63
N GLY A 139 -3.35 17.30 -3.17
CA GLY A 139 -3.00 17.19 -1.75
C GLY A 139 -2.94 15.76 -1.20
N LYS A 140 -3.00 14.73 -2.06
CA LYS A 140 -2.98 13.32 -1.67
C LYS A 140 -1.59 12.83 -1.28
N ILE A 141 -0.54 13.37 -1.93
CA ILE A 141 0.85 13.03 -1.63
C ILE A 141 1.67 14.27 -1.29
N LYS A 142 2.74 14.07 -0.54
CA LYS A 142 3.74 15.09 -0.22
C LYS A 142 5.13 14.64 -0.64
N LEU A 143 5.74 15.35 -1.59
CA LEU A 143 7.02 14.93 -2.16
C LEU A 143 8.18 14.99 -1.14
N GLY A 144 8.14 15.89 -0.17
CA GLY A 144 9.12 16.00 0.90
C GLY A 144 9.17 14.78 1.84
N TYR A 145 8.16 13.91 1.80
CA TYR A 145 8.17 12.64 2.56
C TYR A 145 9.00 11.55 1.90
N PHE A 146 9.58 11.81 0.71
CA PHE A 146 10.46 10.88 0.00
C PHE A 146 11.52 10.23 0.90
N PHE A 147 12.24 11.01 1.71
CA PHE A 147 13.27 10.47 2.60
C PHE A 147 12.71 9.61 3.74
N HIS A 148 11.52 9.93 4.24
CA HIS A 148 10.84 9.11 5.25
C HIS A 148 10.49 7.74 4.65
N TRP A 149 9.98 7.72 3.43
CA TRP A 149 9.66 6.49 2.71
C TRP A 149 10.91 5.67 2.35
N LEU A 150 12.03 6.32 2.00
CA LEU A 150 13.30 5.61 1.82
C LEU A 150 13.77 4.90 3.10
N LEU A 151 13.65 5.55 4.26
CA LEU A 151 14.02 4.94 5.53
C LEU A 151 13.11 3.74 5.86
N MET A 152 11.80 3.87 5.61
CA MET A 152 10.87 2.75 5.78
C MET A 152 11.16 1.60 4.81
N GLY A 153 11.45 1.88 3.55
CA GLY A 153 11.85 0.86 2.57
C GLY A 153 13.13 0.13 2.99
N THR A 154 14.10 0.85 3.53
CA THR A 154 15.33 0.27 4.11
C THR A 154 15.02 -0.61 5.32
N GLY A 155 14.12 -0.17 6.21
CA GLY A 155 13.73 -0.93 7.41
C GLY A 155 12.93 -2.19 7.07
N TYR A 156 11.94 -2.07 6.18
CA TYR A 156 11.15 -3.20 5.66
C TYR A 156 12.06 -4.29 5.12
N PHE A 157 13.04 -3.86 4.33
CA PHE A 157 14.03 -4.74 3.76
C PHE A 157 14.92 -5.42 4.81
N GLY A 158 15.45 -4.65 5.75
CA GLY A 158 16.31 -5.19 6.81
C GLY A 158 15.59 -6.28 7.61
N LEU A 159 14.30 -6.07 7.86
CA LEU A 159 13.44 -7.08 8.50
C LEU A 159 13.24 -8.32 7.63
N PHE A 160 13.00 -8.15 6.32
CA PHE A 160 12.86 -9.27 5.40
C PHE A 160 14.10 -10.17 5.39
N TYR A 161 15.30 -9.60 5.39
CA TYR A 161 16.56 -10.34 5.43
C TYR A 161 16.77 -11.11 6.74
N LEU A 162 16.29 -10.59 7.88
CA LEU A 162 16.41 -11.27 9.17
C LEU A 162 15.50 -12.50 9.31
N VAL A 163 14.50 -12.65 8.43
CA VAL A 163 13.48 -13.71 8.51
C VAL A 163 13.71 -14.83 7.49
N GLN A 164 14.63 -14.64 6.53
CA GLN A 164 15.11 -15.68 5.61
C GLN A 164 16.22 -16.53 6.25
#